data_AF-A0A960QBF1-F1
#
_entry.id   AF-A0A960QBF1-F1
#
_cell.length_a   1.000
_cell.length_b   1.000
_cell.length_c   1.000
_cell.angle_alpha   90.00
_cell.angle_beta   90.00
_cell.angle_gamma   90.00
#
_symmetry.space_group_name_H-M   'P 1'
#
loop_
_entity.id
_entity.type
_entity.pdbx_description
1 polymer ?
#
loop_
_entity_poly.entity_id
_entity_poly.type
_entity_poly.pdbx_seq_one_letter_code
_entity_poly.pdbx_strand_id
1 'polypeptide(L)' 'MLDKLIEWSLRNQLVMVVALVMAILGGVWAIRETRLDAIPDLSDVQVIIFTEYAGQAPEVVED' A
#
# COMPACT_ATOMS: atom_id res chain seq x y z
N MET A 1 18.18 20.76 -20.61
CA MET A 1 17.73 20.63 -19.19
C MET A 1 18.23 19.32 -18.59
N LEU A 2 17.97 18.19 -19.24
CA LEU A 2 18.57 16.89 -18.90
C LEU A 2 20.10 16.93 -18.92
N ASP A 3 20.72 17.61 -19.89
CA ASP A 3 22.18 17.71 -20.00
C ASP A 3 22.81 18.35 -18.75
N LYS A 4 22.18 19.41 -18.22
CA LYS A 4 22.60 20.05 -16.97
C LYS A 4 22.49 19.12 -15.77
N LEU A 5 21.46 18.27 -15.73
CA LEU A 5 21.28 17.28 -14.65
C LEU A 5 22.34 16.18 -14.73
N ILE A 6 22.64 15.70 -15.94
CA ILE A 6 23.68 14.69 -16.18
C ILE A 6 25.06 15.25 -15.81
N GLU A 7 25.41 16.45 -16.28
CA GLU A 7 26.67 17.11 -15.94
C GLU A 7 26.81 17.33 -14.44
N TRP A 8 25.75 17.77 -13.77
CA TRP A 8 25.75 17.94 -12.32
C TRP A 8 25.92 16.59 -11.60
N SER A 9 25.26 15.53 -12.06
CA SER A 9 25.37 14.18 -11.49
C SER A 9 26.77 13.61 -11.66
N LEU A 10 27.38 13.80 -12.84
CA LEU A 10 28.76 13.39 -13.13
C LEU A 10 29.80 14.16 -12.32
N ARG A 11 29.54 15.44 -12.00
CA ARG A 11 30.42 16.25 -11.15
C ARG A 11 30.31 15.87 -9.67
N ASN A 12 29.13 15.44 -9.22
CA ASN A 12 28.85 15.12 -7.81
C ASN A 12 28.73 13.61 -7.58
N GLN A 13 29.75 12.85 -8.01
CA GLN A 13 29.74 11.39 -8.00
C GLN A 13 29.53 10.81 -6.59
N LEU A 14 30.17 11.40 -5.57
CA LEU A 14 30.00 10.97 -4.18
C LEU A 14 28.53 11.08 -3.73
N VAL A 15 27.87 12.20 -4.05
CA VAL A 15 26.46 12.42 -3.72
C VAL A 15 25.58 11.38 -4.42
N MET A 16 25.85 11.08 -5.69
CA MET A 16 25.11 10.05 -6.42
C MET A 16 25.30 8.65 -5.82
N VAL A 17 26.52 8.30 -5.42
CA VAL A 17 26.78 7.00 -4.78
C VAL A 17 26.06 6.90 -3.43
N VAL A 18 26.10 7.95 -2.61
CA VAL A 18 25.37 7.98 -1.34
C VAL A 18 23.85 7.87 -1.58
N ALA A 19 23.31 8.63 -2.52
CA ALA A 19 21.90 8.56 -2.88
C ALA A 19 21.49 7.15 -3.34
N LEU A 20 22.32 6.50 -4.16
CA LEU A 20 22.12 5.12 -4.60
C LEU A 20 22.10 4.15 -3.42
N VAL A 21 23.07 4.24 -2.51
CA VAL A 21 23.14 3.37 -1.32
C VAL A 21 21.90 3.56 -0.45
N MET A 22 21.49 4.81 -0.21
CA MET A 22 20.28 5.11 0.56
C MET A 22 19.02 4.56 -0.12
N ALA A 23 18.92 4.67 -1.44
CA ALA A 23 17.81 4.09 -2.21
C ALA A 23 17.74 2.56 -2.10
N ILE A 24 18.91 1.89 -2.16
CA ILE A 24 19.00 0.43 -1.99
C ILE A 24 18.59 0.04 -0.56
N LEU A 25 19.14 0.71 0.46
CA LEU A 25 18.80 0.42 1.85
C LEU A 25 17.31 0.64 2.14
N GLY A 26 16.75 1.74 1.64
CA GLY A 26 15.31 2.02 1.71
C GLY A 26 14.48 0.97 0.99
N GLY A 27 14.91 0.51 -0.19
CA GLY A 27 14.28 -0.57 -0.94
C GLY A 27 14.30 -1.90 -0.19
N VAL A 28 15.44 -2.28 0.38
CA VAL A 28 15.57 -3.50 1.21
C VAL A 28 14.67 -3.42 2.43
N TRP A 29 14.64 -2.27 3.11
CA TRP A 29 13.75 -2.07 4.25
C TRP A 29 12.28 -2.18 3.83
N ALA A 30 11.89 -1.54 2.73
CA ALA A 30 10.53 -1.60 2.20
C ALA A 30 10.11 -3.02 1.84
N ILE A 31 10.97 -3.81 1.16
CA ILE A 31 10.67 -5.20 0.82
C ILE A 31 10.45 -6.04 2.09
N ARG A 32 11.21 -5.80 3.15
CA ARG A 32 11.11 -6.56 4.41
C ARG A 32 9.87 -6.18 5.23
N GLU A 33 9.46 -4.92 5.20
CA GLU A 33 8.38 -4.41 6.04
C GLU A 33 7.01 -4.41 5.32
N THR A 34 7.00 -4.44 3.99
CA THR A 34 5.75 -4.47 3.22
C THR A 34 5.02 -5.78 3.50
N ARG A 35 3.81 -5.67 4.05
CA ARG A 35 2.95 -6.83 4.29
C ARG A 35 2.53 -7.42 2.95
N LEU A 36 2.86 -8.69 2.75
CA LEU A 36 2.47 -9.46 1.58
C LEU A 36 1.22 -10.26 1.90
N ASP A 37 0.18 -10.11 1.08
CA ASP A 37 -0.99 -10.98 1.10
C ASP A 37 -0.88 -12.03 -0.01
N ALA A 38 -1.37 -13.23 0.25
CA ALA A 38 -1.34 -14.32 -0.71
C ALA A 38 -2.40 -14.14 -1.81
N ILE A 39 -3.49 -13.44 -1.51
CA ILE A 39 -4.62 -13.24 -2.42
C ILE A 39 -4.98 -11.74 -2.38
N PRO A 40 -5.15 -11.08 -3.53
CA PRO A 40 -5.64 -9.71 -3.55
C PRO A 40 -7.08 -9.65 -3.02
N ASP A 41 -7.43 -8.57 -2.32
CA ASP A 41 -8.83 -8.34 -1.94
C ASP A 41 -9.66 -8.12 -3.20
N LEU A 42 -10.59 -9.04 -3.46
CA LEU A 42 -11.50 -9.04 -4.59
C LEU A 42 -12.95 -8.86 -4.14
N SER A 43 -13.19 -8.61 -2.85
CA SER A 43 -14.54 -8.45 -2.33
C SER A 43 -15.12 -7.09 -2.69
N ASP A 44 -16.42 -7.05 -2.96
CA ASP A 44 -17.14 -5.79 -3.10
C ASP A 44 -17.26 -5.10 -1.73
N VAL A 45 -17.27 -3.77 -1.72
CA VAL A 45 -17.47 -2.99 -0.50
C VAL A 45 -18.94 -3.15 -0.04
N GLN A 46 -19.16 -3.92 1.02
CA GLN A 46 -20.48 -4.18 1.58
C GLN A 46 -20.63 -3.56 2.97
N VAL A 47 -21.80 -2.97 3.24
CA VAL A 47 -22.22 -2.54 4.58
C VAL A 47 -23.40 -3.41 5.02
N ILE A 48 -23.22 -4.15 6.11
CA ILE A 48 -24.24 -5.05 6.66
C ILE A 48 -25.01 -4.30 7.76
N ILE A 49 -26.33 -4.23 7.62
CA ILE A 49 -27.23 -3.75 8.67
C ILE A 49 -27.87 -4.96 9.32
N PHE A 50 -27.62 -5.13 10.62
CA PHE A 50 -28.14 -6.25 11.41
C PHE A 50 -28.94 -5.72 12.58
N THR A 51 -30.15 -6.23 12.75
CA THR A 51 -31.05 -5.88 13.86
C THR A 51 -31.65 -7.17 14.41
N GLU A 52 -31.57 -7.35 15.73
CA GLU A 52 -32.19 -8.49 16.41
C GLU A 52 -33.64 -8.16 16.79
N TYR A 53 -34.58 -9.07 16.48
CA TYR A 53 -35.98 -8.96 16.92
C TYR A 53 -36.42 -10.25 17.61
N ALA A 54 -35.98 -10.41 18.86
CA ALA A 54 -36.17 -11.64 19.61
C ALA A 54 -37.66 -11.97 19.85
N GLY A 55 -38.01 -13.23 19.61
CA GLY A 55 -39.35 -13.77 19.91
C GLY A 55 -40.42 -13.49 18.84
N GLN A 56 -40.07 -12.81 17.75
CA GLN A 56 -40.97 -12.65 16.61
C GLN A 56 -40.81 -13.78 15.60
N ALA A 57 -41.92 -14.08 14.91
CA ALA A 57 -41.91 -15.02 13.79
C ALA A 57 -41.16 -14.41 12.59
N PRO A 58 -40.54 -15.23 11.71
CA PRO A 58 -39.81 -14.72 10.55
C PRO A 58 -40.61 -13.76 9.65
N GLU A 59 -41.92 -13.98 9.49
CA GLU A 59 -42.81 -13.11 8.73
C GLU A 59 -42.88 -11.70 9.33
N VAL A 60 -42.97 -11.58 10.66
CA VAL A 60 -42.99 -10.28 11.38
C VAL A 60 -41.63 -9.58 11.36
N VAL A 61 -40.55 -10.31 11.09
CA VAL A 61 -39.20 -9.75 10.95
C VAL A 61 -38.96 -9.25 9.52
N GLU A 62 -39.64 -9.85 8.54
CA GLU A 62 -39.59 -9.47 7.11
C GLU A 62 -40.52 -8.29 6.78
N ASP A 63 -41.70 -8.24 7.41
CA ASP A 63 -42.69 -7.15 7.31
C ASP A 63 -42.20 -5.81 7.88
#